data_AF-A0A371CZM4-F1
#
_entry.id   AF-A0A371CZM4-F1
#
_cell.length_a   1.000
_cell.length_b   1.000
_cell.length_c   1.000
_cell.angle_alpha   90.00
_cell.angle_beta   90.00
_cell.angle_gamma   90.00
#
_symmetry.space_group_name_H-M   'P 1'
#
loop_
_entity.id
_entity.type
_entity.pdbx_description
1 polymer ?
#
loop_
_entity_poly.entity_id
_entity_poly.type
_entity_poly.pdbx_seq_one_letter_code
_entity_poly.pdbx_strand_id
1 'polypeptide(L)'
;QIASHMHPLDIIQLSLASRSLRTILTLRQSRVTWLRASNAIPELPPCPDDMSEIRYAMLVFGVHCFSCGAKDAFSVDYALRVRYCENCYNARYAPL
;
A
#
# COMPACT_ATOMS: atom_id res chain seq x y z
N GLN A 1 -9.15 -19.50 -11.42
CA GLN A 1 -8.99 -18.05 -11.19
C GLN A 1 -9.99 -17.65 -10.11
N ILE A 2 -9.55 -17.24 -8.93
CA ILE A 2 -10.44 -16.84 -7.80
C ILE A 2 -10.36 -15.32 -7.55
N ALA A 3 -9.21 -14.71 -7.82
CA ALA A 3 -9.00 -13.26 -7.62
C ALA A 3 -9.83 -12.33 -8.51
N SER A 4 -10.37 -12.83 -9.63
CA SER A 4 -11.26 -12.07 -10.51
C SER A 4 -12.67 -11.87 -9.96
N HIS A 5 -13.06 -12.57 -8.89
CA HIS A 5 -14.37 -12.46 -8.24
C HIS A 5 -14.32 -11.76 -6.87
N MET A 6 -13.13 -11.37 -6.41
CA MET A 6 -12.97 -10.70 -5.12
C MET A 6 -13.16 -9.19 -5.30
N HIS A 7 -13.72 -8.54 -4.27
CA HIS A 7 -13.85 -7.09 -4.29
C HIS A 7 -12.45 -6.47 -4.45
N PRO A 8 -12.29 -5.40 -5.23
CA PRO A 8 -11.00 -4.75 -5.45
C PRO A 8 -10.21 -4.50 -4.17
N LEU A 9 -10.88 -3.97 -3.13
CA LEU A 9 -10.26 -3.76 -1.81
C LEU A 9 -9.80 -5.06 -1.14
N ASP A 10 -10.47 -6.19 -1.34
CA ASP A 10 -10.06 -7.47 -0.75
C ASP A 10 -8.77 -7.96 -1.38
N ILE A 11 -8.61 -7.79 -2.69
CA ILE A 11 -7.36 -8.12 -3.40
C ILE A 11 -6.20 -7.30 -2.81
N ILE A 12 -6.46 -6.00 -2.58
CA ILE A 12 -5.50 -5.10 -1.95
C ILE A 12 -5.17 -5.57 -0.53
N GLN A 13 -6.18 -5.80 0.31
CA GLN A 13 -5.98 -6.20 1.70
C GLN A 13 -5.30 -7.58 1.82
N LEU A 14 -5.64 -8.54 0.97
CA LEU A 14 -5.00 -9.86 0.92
C LEU A 14 -3.52 -9.76 0.54
N SER A 15 -3.17 -8.85 -0.36
CA SER A 15 -1.78 -8.55 -0.71
C SER A 15 -0.97 -8.02 0.49
N LEU A 16 -1.64 -7.32 1.41
CA LEU A 16 -1.02 -6.79 2.62
C LEU A 16 -0.94 -7.85 3.73
N ALA A 17 -1.96 -8.69 3.86
CA ALA A 17 -2.10 -9.68 4.92
C ALA A 17 -1.15 -10.88 4.78
N SER A 18 -0.87 -11.36 3.56
CA SER A 18 -0.09 -12.57 3.34
C SER A 18 1.22 -12.29 2.60
N ARG A 19 2.35 -12.77 3.16
CA ARG A 19 3.66 -12.69 2.48
C ARG A 19 3.67 -13.43 1.14
N SER A 20 3.02 -14.59 1.05
CA SER A 20 2.97 -15.36 -0.21
C SER A 20 2.13 -14.67 -1.26
N LEU A 21 0.98 -14.10 -0.88
CA LEU A 21 0.15 -13.31 -1.80
C LEU A 21 0.83 -12.00 -2.19
N ARG A 22 1.54 -11.36 -1.27
CA ARG A 22 2.39 -10.19 -1.58
C ARG A 22 3.43 -10.53 -2.63
N THR A 23 4.13 -11.65 -2.52
CA THR A 23 5.13 -12.07 -3.53
C THR A 23 4.49 -12.33 -4.89
N ILE A 24 3.31 -12.94 -4.93
CA ILE A 24 2.60 -13.19 -6.19
C ILE A 24 2.11 -11.87 -6.80
N LEU A 25 1.49 -11.00 -6.01
CA LEU A 25 0.88 -9.74 -6.48
C LEU A 25 1.91 -8.63 -6.76
N THR A 26 3.16 -8.77 -6.30
CA THR A 26 4.28 -7.91 -6.70
C THR A 26 4.89 -8.30 -8.05
N LEU A 27 4.56 -9.46 -8.61
CA LEU A 27 5.03 -9.84 -9.93
C LEU A 27 4.41 -8.91 -10.98
N ARG A 28 5.19 -8.54 -12.00
CA ARG A 28 4.72 -7.73 -13.14
C ARG A 28 3.45 -8.30 -13.78
N GLN A 29 3.26 -9.62 -13.73
CA GLN A 29 2.08 -10.31 -14.25
C GLN A 29 0.79 -9.94 -13.50
N SER A 30 0.89 -9.55 -12.24
CA SER A 30 -0.24 -9.14 -11.40
C SER A 30 -0.56 -7.65 -11.48
N ARG A 31 0.25 -6.86 -12.20
CA ARG A 31 0.01 -5.43 -12.45
C ARG A 31 -1.35 -5.17 -13.07
N VAL A 32 -1.77 -6.02 -14.01
CA VAL A 32 -3.09 -5.90 -14.66
C VAL A 32 -4.22 -6.09 -13.64
N THR A 33 -4.07 -7.04 -12.72
CA THR A 33 -5.04 -7.29 -11.64
C THR A 33 -5.11 -6.09 -10.69
N TRP A 34 -3.95 -5.53 -10.32
CA TRP A 34 -3.90 -4.32 -9.50
C TRP A 34 -4.55 -3.11 -10.19
N LEU A 35 -4.23 -2.87 -11.46
CA LEU A 35 -4.78 -1.75 -12.22
C LEU A 35 -6.31 -1.85 -12.32
N ARG A 36 -6.83 -3.05 -12.57
CA ARG A 36 -8.28 -3.30 -12.58
C ARG A 36 -8.92 -3.07 -11.22
N ALA A 37 -8.28 -3.52 -10.14
CA ALA A 37 -8.77 -3.30 -8.79
C ALA A 37 -8.76 -1.80 -8.42
N SER A 38 -7.66 -1.10 -8.69
CA SER A 38 -7.56 0.34 -8.40
C SER A 38 -8.54 1.19 -9.22
N ASN A 39 -8.70 0.92 -10.53
CA ASN A 39 -9.68 1.62 -11.37
C ASN A 39 -11.14 1.41 -10.95
N ALA A 40 -11.43 0.34 -10.20
CA ALA A 40 -12.76 0.10 -9.66
C ALA A 40 -13.04 0.91 -8.37
N ILE A 41 -12.05 1.66 -7.85
CA ILE A 41 -12.20 2.56 -6.71
C ILE A 41 -12.26 4.00 -7.27
N PRO A 42 -13.45 4.64 -7.34
CA PRO A 42 -13.65 5.89 -8.08
C PRO A 42 -12.77 7.07 -7.63
N GLU A 43 -12.30 7.07 -6.38
CA GLU A 43 -11.54 8.18 -5.79
C GLU A 43 -10.07 7.83 -5.50
N LEU A 44 -9.61 6.65 -5.90
CA LEU A 44 -8.21 6.28 -5.70
C LEU A 44 -7.36 6.82 -6.85
N PRO A 45 -6.35 7.68 -6.58
CA PRO A 45 -5.46 8.12 -7.64
C PRO A 45 -4.70 6.93 -8.24
N PRO A 46 -4.27 7.03 -9.51
CA PRO A 46 -3.41 6.01 -10.10
C PRO A 46 -2.10 5.91 -9.30
N CYS A 47 -1.55 4.69 -9.22
CA CYS A 47 -0.23 4.49 -8.63
C CYS A 47 0.80 5.33 -9.42
N PRO A 48 1.62 6.15 -8.75
CA PRO A 48 2.67 6.89 -9.44
C PRO A 48 3.73 5.97 -10.06
N ASP A 49 4.35 6.40 -11.16
CA ASP A 49 5.30 5.57 -11.94
C ASP A 49 6.60 5.22 -11.19
N ASP A 50 7.01 6.05 -10.24
CA ASP A 50 8.18 5.86 -9.38
C ASP A 50 7.87 5.04 -8.11
N MET A 51 6.67 4.46 -8.01
CA MET A 51 6.25 3.64 -6.89
C MET A 51 5.69 2.29 -7.37
N SER A 52 6.01 1.22 -6.63
CA SER A 52 5.38 -0.08 -6.89
C SER A 52 3.94 -0.11 -6.38
N GLU A 53 3.09 -0.87 -7.06
CA GLU A 53 1.67 -0.99 -6.76
C GLU A 53 1.41 -1.42 -5.32
N ILE A 54 2.23 -2.31 -4.77
CA ILE A 54 2.14 -2.77 -3.38
C ILE A 54 2.61 -1.70 -2.39
N ARG A 55 3.64 -0.93 -2.72
CA ARG A 55 4.07 0.17 -1.82
C ARG A 55 3.01 1.27 -1.80
N TYR A 56 2.36 1.53 -2.93
CA TYR A 56 1.21 2.41 -3.02
C TYR A 56 0.02 1.86 -2.22
N ALA A 57 -0.27 0.56 -2.34
CA ALA A 57 -1.25 -0.14 -1.51
C ALA A 57 -1.00 0.07 -0.01
N MET A 58 0.25 -0.13 0.42
CA MET A 58 0.65 0.04 1.81
C MET A 58 0.56 1.50 2.28
N LEU A 59 0.83 2.46 1.39
CA LEU A 59 0.72 3.88 1.68
C LEU A 59 -0.73 4.26 1.95
N VAL A 60 -1.62 3.88 1.04
CA VAL A 60 -3.04 4.26 1.09
C VAL A 60 -3.82 3.42 2.12
N PHE A 61 -3.68 2.10 2.10
CA PHE A 61 -4.53 1.17 2.86
C PHE A 61 -3.80 0.42 3.98
N GLY A 62 -2.48 0.51 4.05
CA GLY A 62 -1.70 -0.17 5.08
C GLY A 62 -1.86 0.45 6.47
N VAL A 63 -1.32 -0.21 7.49
CA VAL A 63 -1.24 0.31 8.88
C VAL A 63 0.17 0.25 9.45
N HIS A 64 1.13 -0.18 8.63
CA HIS A 64 2.50 -0.46 9.05
C HIS A 64 3.44 0.71 8.76
N CYS A 65 4.32 0.99 9.71
CA CYS A 65 5.38 1.97 9.56
C CYS A 65 6.40 1.50 8.52
N PHE A 66 6.72 2.34 7.55
CA PHE A 66 7.70 2.03 6.49
C PHE A 66 9.13 1.96 7.02
N SER A 67 9.42 2.53 8.19
CA SER A 67 10.75 2.51 8.78
C SER A 67 10.95 1.33 9.73
N CYS A 68 10.02 1.09 10.66
CA CYS A 68 10.20 0.09 11.73
C CYS A 68 9.21 -1.08 11.67
N GLY A 69 8.22 -1.05 10.78
CA GLY A 69 7.20 -2.11 10.65
C GLY A 69 6.14 -2.14 11.75
N ALA A 70 6.23 -1.27 12.76
CA ALA A 70 5.23 -1.15 13.80
C ALA A 70 3.82 -0.95 13.19
N LYS A 71 2.83 -1.56 13.83
CA LYS A 71 1.42 -1.23 13.57
C LYS A 71 1.16 0.21 14.06
N ASP A 72 0.03 0.78 13.69
CA ASP A 72 -0.39 2.13 14.11
C ASP A 72 0.42 3.28 13.48
N ALA A 73 0.86 3.08 12.24
CA ALA A 73 1.44 4.15 11.45
C ALA A 73 0.34 5.06 10.89
N PHE A 74 -0.16 6.00 11.69
CA PHE A 74 -1.23 6.92 11.28
C PHE A 74 -0.72 8.20 10.61
N SER A 75 0.57 8.52 10.77
CA SER A 75 1.19 9.67 10.12
C SER A 75 1.53 9.31 8.67
N VAL A 76 0.65 9.69 7.75
CA VAL A 76 0.81 9.48 6.30
C VAL A 76 1.10 10.81 5.62
N ASP A 77 2.20 10.86 4.88
CA ASP A 77 2.52 11.97 3.98
C ASP A 77 2.50 11.43 2.54
N TYR A 78 1.50 11.85 1.76
CA TYR A 78 1.34 11.41 0.38
C TYR A 78 2.29 12.11 -0.60
N ALA A 79 2.80 13.30 -0.26
CA ALA A 79 3.76 14.01 -1.09
C ALA A 79 5.14 13.35 -0.99
N LEU A 80 5.56 13.03 0.24
CA LEU A 80 6.79 12.29 0.53
C LEU A 80 6.64 10.77 0.36
N ARG A 81 5.39 10.30 0.23
CA ARG A 81 5.02 8.90 0.04
C ARG A 81 5.52 7.98 1.15
N VAL A 82 5.36 8.47 2.38
CA VAL A 82 5.77 7.77 3.59
C VAL A 82 4.60 7.58 4.54
N ARG A 83 4.68 6.49 5.30
CA ARG A 83 3.75 6.17 6.37
C ARG A 83 4.56 5.77 7.59
N TYR A 84 4.46 6.52 8.67
CA TYR A 84 5.25 6.30 9.87
C TYR A 84 4.37 6.21 11.12
N CYS A 85 4.82 5.43 12.11
CA CYS A 85 4.32 5.56 13.47
C CYS A 85 4.82 6.88 14.05
N GLU A 86 4.14 7.35 15.09
CA GLU A 86 4.45 8.62 15.76
C GLU A 86 5.93 8.72 16.15
N ASN A 87 6.51 7.66 16.71
CA ASN A 87 7.93 7.61 17.07
C ASN A 87 8.86 7.86 15.88
N CYS A 88 8.62 7.20 14.75
CA CYS A 88 9.44 7.37 13.55
C CYS A 88 9.17 8.69 12.83
N TYR A 89 7.95 9.21 12.92
CA TYR A 89 7.59 10.51 12.39
C TYR A 89 8.33 11.61 13.15
N ASN A 90 8.21 11.63 14.47
CA ASN A 90 8.86 12.62 15.33
C ASN A 90 10.39 12.56 15.22
N ALA A 91 10.98 11.37 15.18
CA ALA A 91 12.43 11.23 15.00
C ALA A 91 12.97 11.79 13.67
N ARG A 92 12.12 11.93 12.64
CA ARG A 92 12.51 12.39 11.29
C ARG A 92 12.06 13.81 10.96
N TYR A 93 10.94 14.24 11.54
CA TYR A 93 10.23 15.46 11.15
C TYR A 93 9.81 16.35 12.32
N ALA A 94 10.06 15.97 13.58
CA ALA A 94 9.86 16.93 14.66
C ALA A 94 10.79 18.13 14.44
N PRO A 95 10.28 19.37 14.54
CA PRO A 95 11.14 20.53 14.60
C PRO A 95 12.05 20.40 15.82
N LEU A 96 13.35 20.64 15.65
CA LEU A 96 14.30 20.82 16.75
C LEU A 96 13.82 21.89 17.73
#